data_AF-A0A7Y7YNT1-F1
#
_entry.id   AF-A0A7Y7YNT1-F1
#
_cell.length_a   1.000
_cell.length_b   1.000
_cell.length_c   1.000
_cell.angle_alpha   90.00
_cell.angle_beta   90.00
_cell.angle_gamma   90.00
#
_symmetry.space_group_name_H-M   'P 1'
#
loop_
_entity.id
_entity.type
_entity.pdbx_description
1 polymer ?
#
loop_
_entity_poly.entity_id
_entity_poly.type
_entity_poly.pdbx_seq_one_letter_code
_entity_poly.pdbx_strand_id
1 'polypeptide(L)'
;MTVNSTGEQNRLAGRDFNENNIQIDQFDGRHTVNIAIPSEKEEKRPLVKAQRKELNCLVTAIAEAGDNEAFVIWQKVHAEIGVTSIEDMTVNQYQAALSFLQAMLERLKEKDASKALVSLLLRNSEDSELRQKLIRYCHVNFGTGRLNDLTRNQLQMCLSWLDQQTQDIPLSPPKDNHSPANVTTLLRNHPKEFIVIFLIGFLLGSLFF
;
A
#
# COMPACT_ATOMS: atom_id res chain seq x y z
N MET A 1 -17.39 -63.60 -15.27
CA MET A 1 -16.08 -62.93 -15.43
C MET A 1 -15.16 -63.52 -14.38
N THR A 2 -14.06 -64.17 -14.76
CA THR A 2 -13.12 -64.79 -13.82
C THR A 2 -12.14 -63.74 -13.33
N VAL A 3 -12.16 -63.42 -12.04
CA VAL A 3 -11.27 -62.42 -11.42
C VAL A 3 -10.33 -63.17 -10.49
N ASN A 4 -9.02 -62.97 -10.66
CA ASN A 4 -8.01 -63.52 -9.75
C ASN A 4 -7.72 -62.47 -8.67
N SER A 5 -7.96 -62.83 -7.42
CA SER A 5 -7.68 -61.99 -6.25
C SER A 5 -6.47 -62.56 -5.53
N THR A 6 -5.43 -61.74 -5.34
CA THR A 6 -4.25 -62.11 -4.56
C THR A 6 -4.11 -61.13 -3.39
N GLY A 7 -4.16 -61.65 -2.17
CA GLY A 7 -4.02 -60.86 -0.96
C GLY A 7 -2.64 -61.10 -0.33
N GLU A 8 -1.69 -60.20 -0.57
CA GLU A 8 -0.31 -60.32 -0.07
C GLU A 8 -0.15 -60.01 1.43
N GLN A 9 -1.20 -59.58 2.14
CA GLN A 9 -1.05 -59.16 3.55
C GLN A 9 -2.24 -59.57 4.41
N ASN A 10 -2.35 -60.84 4.75
CA ASN A 10 -3.17 -61.27 5.89
C ASN A 10 -2.29 -61.90 6.98
N ARG A 11 -1.89 -61.09 7.97
CA ARG A 11 -0.91 -61.45 9.02
C ARG A 11 -1.40 -62.49 10.03
N LEU A 12 -2.65 -62.98 9.92
CA LEU A 12 -3.28 -63.89 10.89
C LEU A 12 -3.35 -65.36 10.44
N ALA A 13 -3.08 -65.68 9.17
CA ALA A 13 -3.05 -67.06 8.69
C ALA A 13 -1.84 -67.24 7.77
N GLY A 14 -0.80 -67.92 8.25
CA GLY A 14 0.48 -68.10 7.56
C GLY A 14 0.46 -69.01 6.32
N ARG A 15 -0.51 -68.84 5.44
CA ARG A 15 -0.51 -69.43 4.09
C ARG A 15 -1.05 -68.40 3.11
N ASP A 16 -0.28 -68.14 2.07
CA ASP A 16 -0.68 -67.30 0.94
C ASP A 16 -1.91 -67.93 0.27
N PHE A 17 -3.07 -67.33 0.45
CA PHE A 17 -4.29 -67.77 -0.20
C PHE A 17 -4.30 -67.26 -1.64
N ASN A 18 -4.05 -68.17 -2.58
CA ASN A 18 -4.27 -67.93 -4.00
C ASN A 18 -5.63 -68.54 -4.38
N GLU A 19 -6.69 -67.72 -4.36
CA GLU A 19 -8.01 -68.11 -4.85
C GLU A 19 -8.03 -68.03 -6.38
N ASN A 20 -7.59 -69.11 -7.03
CA ASN A 20 -7.76 -69.25 -8.47
C ASN A 20 -9.22 -69.59 -8.77
N ASN A 21 -9.83 -68.76 -9.62
CA ASN A 21 -11.13 -69.03 -10.27
C ASN A 21 -12.38 -68.80 -9.41
N ILE A 22 -12.51 -67.59 -8.84
CA ILE A 22 -13.80 -67.14 -8.28
C ILE A 22 -14.78 -66.95 -9.44
N GLN A 23 -15.77 -67.84 -9.53
CA GLN A 23 -16.88 -67.70 -10.48
C GLN A 23 -17.99 -66.87 -9.83
N ILE A 24 -18.11 -65.61 -10.25
CA ILE A 24 -19.21 -64.75 -9.84
C ILE A 24 -20.44 -65.18 -10.66
N ASP A 25 -21.26 -66.05 -10.09
CA ASP A 25 -22.39 -66.68 -10.78
C ASP A 25 -23.58 -65.70 -10.95
N GLN A 26 -23.72 -64.73 -10.03
CA GLN A 26 -24.71 -63.65 -10.14
C GLN A 26 -24.15 -62.34 -9.63
N PHE A 27 -23.98 -61.39 -10.55
CA PHE A 27 -23.61 -60.01 -10.25
C PHE A 27 -24.86 -59.23 -9.85
N ASP A 28 -25.18 -59.17 -8.56
CA ASP A 28 -26.23 -58.30 -8.02
C ASP A 28 -25.68 -56.88 -7.86
N GLY A 29 -26.01 -55.98 -8.81
CA GLY A 29 -25.57 -54.58 -8.83
C GLY A 29 -26.01 -53.75 -7.63
N ARG A 30 -26.77 -54.31 -6.69
CA ARG A 30 -27.17 -53.64 -5.43
C ARG A 30 -26.03 -53.45 -4.44
N HIS A 31 -24.94 -54.21 -4.58
CA HIS A 31 -23.79 -54.14 -3.66
C HIS A 31 -22.55 -53.47 -4.28
N THR A 32 -22.67 -52.87 -5.47
CA THR A 32 -21.58 -52.09 -6.04
C THR A 32 -21.58 -50.70 -5.44
N VAL A 33 -20.58 -50.40 -4.61
CA VAL A 33 -20.30 -49.02 -4.23
C VAL A 33 -19.62 -48.34 -5.41
N ASN A 34 -20.27 -47.35 -6.01
CA ASN A 34 -19.66 -46.50 -7.03
C ASN A 34 -18.61 -45.61 -6.35
N ILE A 35 -17.39 -46.13 -6.18
CA ILE A 35 -16.26 -45.33 -5.77
C ILE A 35 -15.78 -44.60 -7.02
N ALA A 36 -16.32 -43.40 -7.24
CA ALA A 36 -15.70 -42.45 -8.14
C ALA A 36 -14.33 -42.09 -7.54
N ILE A 37 -13.29 -42.84 -7.91
CA ILE A 37 -11.91 -42.45 -7.63
C ILE A 37 -11.75 -41.09 -8.32
N PRO A 38 -11.55 -39.98 -7.59
CA PRO A 38 -11.27 -38.70 -8.21
C PRO A 38 -10.03 -38.92 -9.05
N SER A 39 -10.21 -38.89 -10.36
CA SER A 39 -9.08 -38.98 -11.28
C SER A 39 -8.22 -37.76 -11.00
N GLU A 40 -7.14 -37.90 -10.23
CA GLU A 40 -6.00 -36.98 -10.13
C GLU A 40 -5.26 -36.86 -11.49
N LYS A 41 -5.98 -36.96 -12.61
CA LYS A 41 -5.51 -36.36 -13.84
C LYS A 41 -5.59 -34.87 -13.59
N GLU A 42 -4.45 -34.29 -13.22
CA GLU A 42 -4.17 -32.88 -13.47
C GLU A 42 -4.85 -32.54 -14.80
N GLU A 43 -5.88 -31.70 -14.75
CA GLU A 43 -6.53 -31.28 -15.97
C GLU A 43 -5.55 -30.38 -16.71
N LYS A 44 -4.68 -31.00 -17.52
CA LYS A 44 -3.71 -30.37 -18.42
C LYS A 44 -4.41 -29.72 -19.61
N ARG A 45 -5.62 -29.18 -19.40
CA ARG A 45 -6.32 -28.44 -20.43
C ARG A 45 -5.52 -27.16 -20.67
N PRO A 46 -5.05 -26.92 -21.91
CA PRO A 46 -4.34 -25.69 -22.22
C PRO A 46 -5.29 -24.50 -22.10
N LEU A 47 -4.74 -23.34 -21.73
CA LEU A 47 -5.49 -22.10 -21.67
C LEU A 47 -6.18 -21.76 -22.99
N VAL A 48 -7.40 -21.25 -22.87
CA VAL A 48 -8.16 -20.72 -24.01
C VAL A 48 -7.51 -19.41 -24.50
N LYS A 49 -7.60 -19.11 -25.80
CA LYS A 49 -7.06 -17.86 -26.38
C LYS A 49 -7.56 -16.60 -25.66
N ALA A 50 -8.82 -16.58 -25.23
CA ALA A 50 -9.40 -15.45 -24.48
C ALA A 50 -8.68 -15.23 -23.13
N GLN A 51 -8.42 -16.29 -22.38
CA GLN A 51 -7.69 -16.25 -21.09
C GLN A 51 -6.26 -15.75 -21.29
N ARG A 52 -5.55 -16.24 -22.32
CA ARG A 52 -4.20 -15.75 -22.65
C ARG A 52 -4.21 -14.26 -23.00
N LYS A 53 -5.23 -13.79 -23.72
CA LYS A 53 -5.38 -12.37 -24.05
C LYS A 53 -5.59 -11.53 -22.79
N GLU A 54 -6.44 -11.99 -21.87
CA GLU A 54 -6.70 -11.29 -20.60
C GLU A 54 -5.42 -11.13 -19.76
N LEU A 55 -4.64 -12.20 -19.59
CA LEU A 55 -3.37 -12.12 -18.87
C LEU A 55 -2.38 -11.17 -19.56
N ASN A 56 -2.27 -11.23 -20.89
CA ASN A 56 -1.41 -10.29 -21.61
C ASN A 56 -1.85 -8.84 -21.42
N CYS A 57 -3.16 -8.55 -21.47
CA CYS A 57 -3.66 -7.21 -21.17
C CYS A 57 -3.30 -6.75 -19.75
N LEU A 58 -3.40 -7.63 -18.75
CA LEU A 58 -3.02 -7.33 -17.38
C LEU A 58 -1.51 -7.08 -17.26
N VAL A 59 -0.69 -7.91 -17.90
CA VAL A 59 0.77 -7.73 -17.90
C VAL A 59 1.17 -6.40 -18.56
N THR A 60 0.57 -6.06 -19.70
CA THR A 60 0.80 -4.75 -20.35
C THR A 60 0.38 -3.60 -19.44
N ALA A 61 -0.80 -3.67 -18.81
CA ALA A 61 -1.26 -2.63 -17.90
C ALA A 61 -0.33 -2.44 -16.69
N ILE A 62 0.24 -3.53 -16.16
CA ILE A 62 1.21 -3.48 -15.06
C ILE A 62 2.54 -2.89 -15.55
N ALA A 63 3.00 -3.27 -16.75
CA ALA A 63 4.23 -2.73 -17.34
C ALA A 63 4.12 -1.22 -17.60
N GLU A 64 2.96 -0.75 -18.06
CA GLU A 64 2.67 0.67 -18.26
C GLU A 64 2.57 1.43 -16.92
N ALA A 65 1.99 0.82 -15.89
CA ALA A 65 1.80 1.44 -14.59
C ALA A 65 3.08 1.47 -13.73
N GLY A 66 3.87 0.41 -13.77
CA GLY A 66 5.12 0.31 -13.04
C GLY A 66 6.23 0.00 -14.03
N ASP A 67 7.16 0.94 -14.19
CA ASP A 67 8.34 1.00 -15.09
C ASP A 67 9.19 -0.29 -15.17
N ASN A 68 8.57 -1.41 -15.51
CA ASN A 68 9.10 -2.76 -15.57
C ASN A 68 8.67 -3.34 -16.91
N GLU A 69 9.58 -4.06 -17.53
CA GLU A 69 9.27 -4.73 -18.79
C GLU A 69 8.28 -5.87 -18.58
N ALA A 70 7.39 -6.07 -19.56
CA ALA A 70 6.43 -7.18 -19.58
C ALA A 70 7.10 -8.55 -19.37
N PHE A 71 8.34 -8.72 -19.85
CA PHE A 71 9.13 -9.94 -19.67
C PHE A 71 9.42 -10.23 -18.18
N VAL A 72 9.81 -9.22 -17.41
CA VAL A 72 10.11 -9.35 -15.97
C VAL A 72 8.84 -9.73 -15.21
N ILE A 73 7.70 -9.16 -15.60
CA ILE A 73 6.40 -9.49 -15.01
C ILE A 73 6.05 -10.96 -15.29
N TRP A 74 6.20 -11.42 -16.54
CA TRP A 74 5.97 -12.82 -16.89
C TRP A 74 6.90 -13.77 -16.11
N GLN A 75 8.17 -13.42 -15.94
CA GLN A 75 9.10 -14.23 -15.14
C GLN A 75 8.62 -14.41 -13.69
N LYS A 76 8.05 -13.36 -13.08
CA LYS A 76 7.47 -13.43 -11.72
C LYS A 76 6.22 -14.30 -11.68
N VAL A 77 5.33 -14.16 -12.67
CA VAL A 77 4.13 -15.00 -12.78
C VAL A 77 4.52 -16.46 -12.90
N HIS A 78 5.44 -16.77 -13.81
CA HIS A 78 5.95 -18.13 -14.06
C HIS A 78 6.57 -18.76 -12.82
N ALA A 79 7.36 -17.99 -12.05
CA ALA A 79 7.92 -18.44 -10.78
C ALA A 79 6.84 -18.72 -9.72
N GLU A 80 5.79 -17.89 -9.65
CA GLU A 80 4.70 -18.07 -8.67
C GLU A 80 3.86 -19.33 -8.94
N ILE A 81 3.54 -19.59 -10.21
CA ILE A 81 2.70 -20.74 -10.61
C ILE A 81 3.50 -22.02 -10.88
N GLY A 82 4.83 -21.94 -10.90
CA GLY A 82 5.73 -23.07 -11.14
C GLY A 82 5.75 -23.57 -12.59
N VAL A 83 5.62 -22.68 -13.58
CA VAL A 83 5.70 -23.04 -15.01
C VAL A 83 6.86 -22.34 -15.70
N THR A 84 7.37 -22.92 -16.79
CA THR A 84 8.46 -22.36 -17.59
C THR A 84 7.98 -21.40 -18.67
N SER A 85 6.79 -21.65 -19.23
CA SER A 85 6.21 -20.87 -20.31
C SER A 85 4.70 -20.72 -20.14
N ILE A 86 4.15 -19.67 -20.72
CA ILE A 86 2.70 -19.45 -20.84
C ILE A 86 2.01 -20.60 -21.61
N GLU A 87 2.76 -21.32 -22.44
CA GLU A 87 2.27 -22.47 -23.19
C GLU A 87 2.01 -23.69 -22.31
N ASP A 88 2.79 -23.83 -21.24
CA ASP A 88 2.69 -24.92 -20.26
C ASP A 88 1.60 -24.65 -19.21
N MET A 89 1.07 -23.43 -19.16
CA MET A 89 0.08 -23.02 -18.18
C MET A 89 -1.29 -23.65 -18.45
N THR A 90 -1.85 -24.25 -17.40
CA THR A 90 -3.13 -24.96 -17.44
C THR A 90 -4.28 -24.07 -16.94
N VAL A 91 -5.53 -24.46 -17.25
CA VAL A 91 -6.73 -23.76 -16.75
C VAL A 91 -6.77 -23.69 -15.21
N ASN A 92 -6.24 -24.70 -14.52
CA ASN A 92 -6.19 -24.72 -13.05
C ASN A 92 -5.25 -23.64 -12.49
N GLN A 93 -4.16 -23.33 -13.19
CA GLN A 93 -3.19 -22.30 -12.81
C GLN A 93 -3.62 -20.89 -13.24
N TYR A 94 -4.58 -20.79 -14.17
CA TYR A 94 -5.10 -19.51 -14.65
C TYR A 94 -5.53 -18.59 -13.51
N GLN A 95 -6.35 -19.10 -12.60
CA GLN A 95 -6.92 -18.30 -11.52
C GLN A 95 -5.85 -17.80 -10.56
N ALA A 96 -4.83 -18.61 -10.29
CA ALA A 96 -3.69 -18.22 -9.47
C ALA A 96 -2.87 -17.11 -10.15
N ALA A 97 -2.56 -17.26 -11.44
CA ALA A 97 -1.85 -16.24 -12.22
C ALA A 97 -2.64 -14.92 -12.29
N LEU A 98 -3.96 -15.00 -12.49
CA LEU A 98 -4.84 -13.84 -12.53
C LEU A 98 -4.83 -13.09 -11.18
N SER A 99 -5.04 -13.82 -10.08
CA SER A 99 -5.04 -13.23 -8.74
C SER A 99 -3.69 -12.61 -8.38
N PHE A 100 -2.58 -13.24 -8.78
CA PHE A 100 -1.23 -12.68 -8.60
C PHE A 100 -1.04 -11.37 -9.37
N LEU A 101 -1.41 -11.34 -10.66
CA LEU A 101 -1.31 -10.13 -11.49
C LEU A 101 -2.20 -9.00 -10.95
N GLN A 102 -3.43 -9.30 -10.55
CA GLN A 102 -4.34 -8.33 -9.94
C GLN A 102 -3.76 -7.77 -8.64
N ALA A 103 -3.23 -8.62 -7.76
CA ALA A 103 -2.58 -8.16 -6.52
C ALA A 103 -1.35 -7.29 -6.79
N MET A 104 -0.58 -7.61 -7.84
CA MET A 104 0.57 -6.79 -8.23
C MET A 104 0.15 -5.43 -8.77
N LEU A 105 -0.91 -5.38 -9.61
CA LEU A 105 -1.47 -4.13 -10.10
C LEU A 105 -2.01 -3.25 -8.96
N GLU A 106 -2.70 -3.86 -7.99
CA GLU A 106 -3.24 -3.12 -6.84
C GLU A 106 -2.11 -2.51 -5.99
N ARG A 107 -1.02 -3.26 -5.77
CA ARG A 107 0.17 -2.74 -5.09
C ARG A 107 0.82 -1.56 -5.81
N LEU A 108 0.81 -1.55 -7.14
CA LEU A 108 1.32 -0.41 -7.92
C LEU A 108 0.42 0.82 -7.73
N LYS A 109 -0.90 0.65 -7.87
CA LYS A 109 -1.87 1.73 -7.64
C LYS A 109 -1.77 2.32 -6.23
N GLU A 110 -1.60 1.47 -5.21
CA GLU A 110 -1.44 1.92 -3.83
C GLU A 110 -0.16 2.74 -3.64
N LYS A 111 0.94 2.32 -4.27
CA LYS A 111 2.20 3.09 -4.26
C LYS A 111 2.05 4.44 -4.95
N ASP A 112 1.38 4.49 -6.09
CA ASP A 112 1.16 5.75 -6.81
C ASP A 112 0.25 6.70 -6.03
N ALA A 113 -0.83 6.19 -5.43
CA ALA A 113 -1.68 6.96 -4.53
C ALA A 113 -0.88 7.51 -3.32
N SER A 114 0.02 6.69 -2.75
CA SER A 114 0.88 7.12 -1.65
C SER A 114 1.87 8.21 -2.09
N LYS A 115 2.51 8.06 -3.26
CA LYS A 115 3.38 9.11 -3.83
C LYS A 115 2.64 10.41 -4.13
N ALA A 116 1.40 10.33 -4.60
CA ALA A 116 0.55 11.50 -4.82
C ALA A 116 0.26 12.21 -3.49
N LEU A 117 -0.05 11.47 -2.42
CA LEU A 117 -0.23 12.04 -1.07
C LEU A 117 1.05 12.67 -0.54
N VAL A 118 2.21 12.04 -0.71
CA VAL A 118 3.51 12.62 -0.32
C VAL A 118 3.76 13.92 -1.09
N SER A 119 3.53 13.94 -2.40
CA SER A 119 3.69 15.14 -3.23
C SER A 119 2.76 16.27 -2.76
N LEU A 120 1.51 15.94 -2.42
CA LEU A 120 0.55 16.90 -1.87
C LEU A 120 1.00 17.46 -0.51
N LEU A 121 1.47 16.59 0.40
CA LEU A 121 2.02 17.00 1.70
C LEU A 121 3.22 17.95 1.54
N LEU A 122 4.13 17.63 0.62
CA LEU A 122 5.31 18.45 0.36
C LEU A 122 4.95 19.81 -0.25
N ARG A 123 3.93 19.86 -1.12
CA ARG A 123 3.40 21.10 -1.70
C ARG A 123 2.67 21.96 -0.66
N ASN A 124 1.88 21.35 0.22
CA ASN A 124 1.15 22.08 1.26
C ASN A 124 2.08 22.53 2.42
N SER A 125 3.26 21.91 2.55
CA SER A 125 4.31 22.30 3.51
C SER A 125 5.49 22.99 2.81
N GLU A 126 5.22 23.89 1.87
CA GLU A 126 6.25 24.73 1.24
C GLU A 126 6.99 25.61 2.25
N ASP A 127 6.32 26.04 3.32
CA ASP A 127 6.96 26.76 4.44
C ASP A 127 7.94 25.84 5.20
N SER A 128 9.17 26.31 5.35
CA SER A 128 10.23 25.60 6.07
C SER A 128 9.85 25.30 7.53
N GLU A 129 9.09 26.19 8.19
CA GLU A 129 8.67 25.96 9.58
C GLU A 129 7.59 24.86 9.66
N LEU A 130 6.56 24.94 8.82
CA LEU A 130 5.50 23.91 8.76
C LEU A 130 6.07 22.55 8.37
N ARG A 131 7.02 22.51 7.43
CA ARG A 131 7.72 21.28 7.05
C ARG A 131 8.48 20.66 8.22
N GLN A 132 9.20 21.46 9.00
CA GLN A 132 9.89 20.96 10.19
C GLN A 132 8.91 20.42 11.24
N LYS A 133 7.79 21.10 11.47
CA LYS A 133 6.74 20.61 12.40
C LYS A 133 6.11 19.31 11.89
N LEU A 134 5.85 19.19 10.59
CA LEU A 134 5.36 17.96 9.97
C LEU A 134 6.34 16.81 10.16
N ILE A 135 7.61 17.00 9.85
CA ILE A 135 8.65 15.98 10.03
C ILE A 135 8.77 15.58 11.50
N ARG A 136 8.69 16.55 12.43
CA ARG A 136 8.68 16.27 13.87
C ARG A 136 7.45 15.46 14.29
N TYR A 137 6.27 15.80 13.78
CA TYR A 137 5.04 15.04 13.99
C TYR A 137 5.19 13.60 13.50
N CYS A 138 5.74 13.39 12.30
CA CYS A 138 5.99 12.05 11.77
C CYS A 138 6.96 11.25 12.66
N HIS A 139 8.05 11.88 13.13
CA HIS A 139 8.99 11.23 14.03
C HIS A 139 8.35 10.82 15.36
N VAL A 140 7.50 11.67 15.95
CA VAL A 140 6.86 11.38 17.25
C VAL A 140 5.80 10.30 17.13
N ASN A 141 4.99 10.32 16.08
CA ASN A 141 3.85 9.39 15.95
C ASN A 141 4.22 8.07 15.25
N PHE A 142 5.16 8.10 14.30
CA PHE A 142 5.48 6.96 13.44
C PHE A 142 6.94 6.49 13.55
N GLY A 143 7.78 7.21 14.30
CA GLY A 143 9.20 6.86 14.48
C GLY A 143 10.10 7.18 13.28
N THR A 144 9.55 7.67 12.16
CA THR A 144 10.31 8.06 10.97
C THR A 144 9.87 9.45 10.47
N GLY A 145 10.83 10.23 9.99
CA GLY A 145 10.59 11.51 9.31
C GLY A 145 10.48 11.36 7.78
N ARG A 146 10.68 10.15 7.25
CA ARG A 146 10.63 9.91 5.81
C ARG A 146 9.21 9.64 5.38
N LEU A 147 8.62 10.59 4.65
CA LEU A 147 7.24 10.46 4.15
C LEU A 147 7.07 9.24 3.21
N ASN A 148 8.12 8.86 2.47
CA ASN A 148 8.07 7.70 1.57
C ASN A 148 7.96 6.35 2.29
N ASP A 149 8.34 6.28 3.58
CA ASP A 149 8.29 5.05 4.37
C ASP A 149 6.94 4.92 5.11
N LEU A 150 6.08 5.94 5.03
CA LEU A 150 4.78 5.97 5.70
C LEU A 150 3.73 5.21 4.88
N THR A 151 2.85 4.51 5.59
CA THR A 151 1.68 3.87 4.98
C THR A 151 0.65 4.91 4.54
N ARG A 152 -0.26 4.54 3.64
CA ARG A 152 -1.34 5.41 3.16
C ARG A 152 -2.14 6.06 4.31
N ASN A 153 -2.49 5.28 5.33
CA ASN A 153 -3.24 5.80 6.49
C ASN A 153 -2.41 6.82 7.29
N GLN A 154 -1.11 6.58 7.45
CA GLN A 154 -0.21 7.52 8.13
C GLN A 154 -0.06 8.82 7.34
N LEU A 155 0.03 8.74 6.00
CA LEU A 155 0.04 9.93 5.13
C LEU A 155 -1.26 10.73 5.21
N GLN A 156 -2.40 10.06 5.28
CA GLN A 156 -3.70 10.71 5.49
C GLN A 156 -3.76 11.42 6.85
N MET A 157 -3.29 10.78 7.92
CA MET A 157 -3.21 11.43 9.24
C MET A 157 -2.30 12.65 9.23
N CYS A 158 -1.15 12.58 8.55
CA CYS A 158 -0.26 13.72 8.36
C CYS A 158 -0.95 14.88 7.63
N LEU A 159 -1.75 14.56 6.61
CA LEU A 159 -2.47 15.56 5.82
C LEU A 159 -3.55 16.25 6.66
N SER A 160 -4.35 15.47 7.39
CA SER A 160 -5.36 16.03 8.30
C SER A 160 -4.74 16.91 9.39
N TRP A 161 -3.59 16.49 9.95
CA TRP A 161 -2.86 17.30 10.91
C TRP A 161 -2.32 18.59 10.28
N LEU A 162 -1.79 18.54 9.05
CA LEU A 162 -1.30 19.71 8.32
C LEU A 162 -2.44 20.70 8.01
N ASP A 163 -3.60 20.20 7.61
CA ASP A 163 -4.79 21.02 7.37
C ASP A 163 -5.23 21.73 8.65
N GLN A 164 -5.20 21.05 9.80
CA GLN A 164 -5.47 21.66 11.11
C GLN A 164 -4.45 22.77 11.44
N GLN A 165 -3.16 22.54 11.24
CA GLN A 165 -2.14 23.56 11.48
C GLN A 165 -2.28 24.78 10.56
N THR A 166 -2.85 24.60 9.36
CA THR A 166 -3.11 25.69 8.42
C THR A 166 -4.38 26.47 8.80
N GLN A 167 -5.38 25.81 9.39
CA GLN A 167 -6.59 26.45 9.92
C GLN A 167 -6.36 27.15 11.27
N ASP A 168 -5.48 26.58 12.10
CA ASP A 168 -5.04 27.16 13.37
C ASP A 168 -3.99 28.25 13.17
N ILE A 169 -3.65 28.65 11.93
CA ILE A 169 -3.12 29.98 11.68
C ILE A 169 -4.27 30.91 12.04
N PRO A 170 -4.27 31.54 13.25
CA PRO A 170 -5.21 32.61 13.47
C PRO A 170 -4.89 33.60 12.36
N LEU A 171 -5.88 34.23 11.74
CA LEU A 171 -5.63 35.50 11.06
C LEU A 171 -4.68 36.24 12.00
N SER A 172 -3.43 36.42 11.60
CA SER A 172 -2.56 37.30 12.35
C SER A 172 -3.41 38.56 12.48
N PRO A 173 -3.66 39.09 13.69
CA PRO A 173 -4.11 40.47 13.76
C PRO A 173 -3.16 41.21 12.81
N PRO A 174 -3.73 42.00 11.89
CA PRO A 174 -3.03 42.47 10.70
C PRO A 174 -1.62 42.81 11.10
N LYS A 175 -0.61 42.21 10.43
CA LYS A 175 0.78 42.63 10.58
C LYS A 175 0.72 44.15 10.61
N ASP A 176 0.96 44.73 11.78
CA ASP A 176 1.07 46.16 11.96
C ASP A 176 2.28 46.55 11.13
N ASN A 177 2.00 46.81 9.86
CA ASN A 177 2.87 47.45 8.92
C ASN A 177 3.23 48.76 9.58
N HIS A 178 4.42 48.83 10.17
CA HIS A 178 4.99 50.03 10.75
C HIS A 178 3.98 50.79 11.62
N SER A 179 3.82 50.41 12.88
CA SER A 179 3.42 51.42 13.87
C SER A 179 4.39 52.60 13.72
N PRO A 180 3.98 53.81 13.27
CA PRO A 180 4.77 54.98 13.60
C PRO A 180 4.81 54.96 15.11
N ALA A 181 6.02 54.88 15.69
CA ALA A 181 6.24 54.87 17.13
C ALA A 181 5.20 55.75 17.79
N ASN A 182 4.26 55.12 18.51
CA ASN A 182 3.06 55.78 18.99
C ASN A 182 3.52 56.72 20.10
N VAL A 183 3.92 57.94 19.73
CA VAL A 183 4.61 58.93 20.59
C VAL A 183 3.77 59.22 21.84
N THR A 184 2.46 59.03 21.73
CA THR A 184 1.46 59.16 22.78
C THR A 184 1.63 58.14 23.92
N THR A 185 2.14 56.93 23.66
CA THR A 185 2.37 55.91 24.69
C THR A 185 3.70 56.08 25.41
N LEU A 186 4.74 56.56 24.72
CA LEU A 186 6.03 56.94 25.32
C LEU A 186 5.89 58.15 26.26
N LEU A 187 5.09 59.15 25.87
CA LEU A 187 4.83 60.34 26.70
C LEU A 187 4.10 60.01 28.01
N ARG A 188 3.30 58.93 28.00
CA ARG A 188 2.53 58.50 29.18
C ARG A 188 3.36 57.69 30.18
N ASN A 189 4.34 56.90 29.72
CA ASN A 189 5.17 56.07 30.59
C ASN A 189 6.33 56.83 31.26
N HIS A 190 6.82 57.92 30.67
CA HIS A 190 7.96 58.68 31.20
C HIS A 190 7.73 60.21 31.24
N PRO A 191 6.71 60.71 31.96
CA PRO A 191 6.39 62.15 31.94
C PRO A 191 7.51 63.04 32.52
N LYS A 192 8.33 62.50 33.44
CA LYS A 192 9.39 63.27 34.13
C LYS A 192 10.58 63.61 33.22
N GLU A 193 10.96 62.71 32.31
CA GLU A 193 12.09 62.92 31.39
C GLU A 193 11.76 63.98 30.34
N PHE A 194 10.51 63.98 29.83
CA PHE A 194 10.08 64.98 28.86
C PHE A 194 9.96 66.39 29.46
N ILE A 195 9.56 66.52 30.73
CA ILE A 195 9.53 67.81 31.43
C ILE A 195 10.95 68.41 31.55
N VAL A 196 11.96 67.57 31.85
CA VAL A 196 13.35 68.02 31.95
C VAL A 196 13.87 68.51 30.60
N ILE A 197 13.61 67.77 29.52
CA ILE A 197 14.00 68.16 28.16
C ILE A 197 13.31 69.47 27.75
N PHE A 198 12.02 69.63 28.07
CA PHE A 198 11.27 70.86 27.76
C PHE A 198 11.80 72.08 28.53
N LEU A 199 12.12 71.93 29.82
CA LEU A 199 12.70 73.01 30.63
C LEU A 199 14.08 73.44 30.12
N ILE A 200 14.91 72.48 29.72
CA ILE A 200 16.23 72.76 29.12
C ILE A 200 16.05 73.51 27.80
N GLY A 201 15.16 73.04 26.92
CA GLY A 201 14.87 73.71 25.66
C GLY A 201 14.31 75.12 25.84
N PHE A 202 13.45 75.35 26.83
CA PHE A 202 12.91 76.67 27.16
C PHE A 202 13.98 77.64 27.68
N LEU A 203 14.87 77.17 28.56
CA LEU A 203 16.00 77.97 29.06
C LEU A 203 16.96 78.39 27.94
N LEU A 204 17.27 77.48 27.02
CA LEU A 204 18.12 77.78 25.87
C LEU A 204 17.43 78.73 24.87
N GLY A 205 16.13 78.56 24.63
CA GLY A 205 15.34 79.44 23.76
C GLY A 205 15.22 80.87 24.32
N SER A 206 15.01 80.99 25.63
CA SER A 206 14.96 82.27 26.35
C SER A 206 16.30 83.01 26.38
N LEU A 207 17.42 82.32 26.18
CA LEU A 207 18.74 82.93 26.20
C LEU A 207 19.16 83.46 24.81
N PHE A 208 18.53 82.96 23.75
CA PHE A 208 18.86 83.27 22.35
C PHE A 208 17.82 84.16 21.65
N PHE A 209 16.69 84.49 22.30
CA PHE A 209 15.66 85.43 21.82
C PHE A 209 15.35 86.46 22.90
#